data_AF-A0A239HTH8-F1
#
_entry.id   AF-A0A239HTH8-F1
#
_cell.length_a   1.000
_cell.length_b   1.000
_cell.length_c   1.000
_cell.angle_alpha   90.00
_cell.angle_beta   90.00
_cell.angle_gamma   90.00
#
_symmetry.space_group_name_H-M   'P 1'
#
loop_
_entity.id
_entity.type
_entity.pdbx_description
1 polymer ?
#
loop_
_entity_poly.entity_id
_entity_poly.type
_entity_poly.pdbx_seq_one_letter_code
_entity_poly.pdbx_strand_id
1 'polypeptide(L)'
;MTAARSPRWAVSFADLCLLLLGFFILLQVRNDRPDLLSAGLRSAFGTAPAEGVAGATHQAAALFQPGEAVLTPAASAMLRGLGARARADRKALRIISQGSDGGARRFDRWELAAARAAAIGRAASAGGLAEGDIEIALPTTQERAGKGQNITLLLVPAG
;
A
#
# COMPACT_ATOMS: atom_id res chain seq x y z
N MET A 1 -3.50 40.48 53.63
CA MET A 1 -3.55 39.31 52.73
C MET A 1 -2.11 38.92 52.44
N THR A 2 -1.59 37.90 53.12
CA THR A 2 -0.17 37.52 53.05
C THR A 2 0.07 36.76 51.76
N ALA A 3 0.82 37.34 50.82
CA ALA A 3 1.19 36.67 49.59
C ALA A 3 2.09 35.47 49.92
N ALA A 4 1.64 34.27 49.58
CA ALA A 4 2.45 33.06 49.72
C ALA A 4 3.66 33.18 48.78
N ARG A 5 4.89 33.17 49.33
CA ARG A 5 6.11 33.10 48.52
C ARG A 5 6.18 31.71 47.89
N SER A 6 5.93 31.61 46.59
CA SER A 6 6.22 30.40 45.84
C SER A 6 7.70 30.07 45.98
N PRO A 7 8.05 28.87 46.44
CA PRO A 7 9.44 28.53 46.63
C PRO A 7 10.12 28.40 45.26
N ARG A 8 11.34 28.94 45.15
CA ARG A 8 12.05 29.11 43.86
C ARG A 8 12.31 27.78 43.13
N TRP A 9 12.31 26.65 43.86
CA TRP A 9 12.43 25.30 43.30
C TRP A 9 11.22 24.88 42.46
N ALA A 10 10.03 25.42 42.74
CA ALA A 10 8.81 25.06 42.01
C ALA A 10 8.89 25.44 40.53
N VAL A 11 9.69 26.46 40.20
CA VAL A 11 9.91 26.91 38.82
C VAL A 11 10.70 25.88 38.03
N SER A 12 11.82 25.39 38.57
CA SER A 12 12.64 24.36 37.91
C SER A 12 11.91 23.02 37.82
N PHE A 13 11.07 22.70 38.81
CA PHE A 13 10.22 21.51 38.76
C PHE A 13 9.15 21.62 37.67
N ALA A 14 8.48 22.78 37.56
CA ALA A 14 7.52 23.04 36.50
C ALA A 14 8.15 22.97 35.11
N ASP A 15 9.37 23.49 34.95
CA ASP A 15 10.15 23.40 33.71
C ASP A 15 10.43 21.95 33.31
N LEU A 16 10.87 21.11 34.26
CA LEU A 16 11.08 19.68 34.02
C LEU A 16 9.78 18.95 33.65
N CYS A 17 8.66 19.28 34.29
CA CYS A 17 7.35 18.75 33.91
C CYS A 17 6.91 19.19 32.50
N LEU A 18 7.19 20.43 32.12
CA LEU A 18 6.88 20.95 30.77
C LEU A 18 7.75 20.30 29.69
N LEU A 19 9.05 20.08 29.96
CA LEU A 19 9.93 19.33 29.06
C LEU A 19 9.48 17.88 28.90
N LEU A 20 9.09 17.23 30.01
CA LEU A 20 8.60 15.85 29.99
C LEU A 20 7.26 15.74 29.24
N LEU A 21 6.33 16.68 29.48
CA LEU A 21 5.06 16.76 28.77
C LEU A 21 5.28 16.98 27.26
N GLY A 22 6.18 17.89 26.88
CA GLY A 22 6.54 18.11 25.48
C GLY A 22 7.12 16.85 24.83
N PHE A 23 8.00 16.14 25.53
CA PHE A 23 8.55 14.86 25.06
C PHE A 23 7.46 13.79 24.89
N PHE A 24 6.53 13.66 25.84
CA PHE A 24 5.41 12.72 25.74
C PHE A 24 4.46 13.08 24.60
N ILE A 25 4.19 14.36 24.35
CA ILE A 25 3.39 14.81 23.20
C ILE A 25 4.09 14.42 21.88
N LEU A 26 5.40 14.64 21.76
CA LEU A 26 6.17 14.25 20.58
C LEU A 26 6.19 12.72 20.38
N LEU A 27 6.29 11.95 21.47
CA LEU A 27 6.22 10.49 21.43
C LEU A 27 4.82 10.00 21.02
N GLN A 28 3.77 10.64 21.50
CA GLN A 28 2.38 10.32 21.17
C GLN A 28 2.08 10.58 19.70
N VAL A 29 2.54 11.72 19.15
CA VAL A 29 2.41 12.04 17.72
C VAL A 29 3.12 10.99 16.84
N ARG A 30 4.23 10.41 17.30
CA ARG A 30 4.89 9.30 16.60
C ARG A 30 4.10 7.98 16.64
N ASN A 31 3.25 7.79 17.65
CA ASN A 31 2.54 6.53 17.87
C ASN A 31 1.13 6.53 17.25
N ASP A 32 0.53 7.72 17.06
CA ASP A 32 -0.77 7.87 16.43
C ASP A 32 -0.66 7.93 14.88
N ARG A 33 -0.83 6.76 14.26
CA ARG A 33 -1.28 6.55 12.87
C ARG A 33 -0.35 7.12 11.77
N PRO A 34 0.80 6.48 11.53
CA PRO A 34 1.60 6.73 10.31
C PRO A 34 0.79 6.56 9.00
N ASP A 35 -0.29 5.78 9.04
CA ASP A 35 -1.16 5.51 7.89
C ASP A 35 -1.97 6.74 7.46
N LEU A 36 -2.40 7.60 8.40
CA LEU A 36 -3.19 8.80 8.08
C LEU A 36 -2.30 9.93 7.56
N LEU A 37 -1.10 10.06 8.11
CA LEU A 37 -0.10 11.02 7.61
C LEU A 37 0.39 10.61 6.22
N SER A 38 0.68 9.33 5.98
CA SER A 38 1.04 8.85 4.64
C SER A 38 -0.12 8.92 3.65
N ALA A 39 -1.37 8.71 4.09
CA ALA A 39 -2.55 8.96 3.27
C ALA A 39 -2.72 10.46 2.94
N GLY A 40 -2.51 11.35 3.90
CA GLY A 40 -2.56 12.80 3.71
C GLY A 40 -1.41 13.34 2.86
N LEU A 41 -0.19 12.83 3.04
CA LEU A 41 0.95 13.11 2.15
C LEU A 41 0.72 12.51 0.75
N ARG A 42 0.11 11.33 0.63
CA ARG A 42 -0.26 10.75 -0.67
C ARG A 42 -1.40 11.52 -1.33
N SER A 43 -2.34 12.11 -0.59
CA SER A 43 -3.36 12.98 -1.18
C SER A 43 -2.81 14.35 -1.55
N ALA A 44 -1.79 14.83 -0.84
CA ALA A 44 -1.19 16.16 -1.06
C ALA A 44 -0.03 16.16 -2.07
N PHE A 45 0.75 15.08 -2.14
CA PHE A 45 1.93 14.92 -3.01
C PHE A 45 1.87 13.71 -3.93
N GLY A 46 1.01 12.74 -3.66
CA GLY A 46 0.67 11.74 -4.66
C GLY A 46 -0.24 12.40 -5.68
N THR A 47 0.04 12.16 -6.95
CA THR A 47 -0.97 12.38 -7.97
C THR A 47 -2.23 11.68 -7.50
N ALA A 48 -3.32 12.44 -7.29
CA ALA A 48 -4.65 11.84 -7.31
C ALA A 48 -4.65 10.85 -8.49
N PRO A 49 -5.16 9.61 -8.35
CA PRO A 49 -5.23 8.69 -9.48
C PRO A 49 -5.87 9.49 -10.60
N ALA A 50 -5.07 9.83 -11.61
CA ALA A 50 -5.41 10.89 -12.54
C ALA A 50 -6.80 10.57 -13.05
N GLU A 51 -7.72 11.52 -12.99
CA GLU A 51 -9.07 11.33 -13.54
C GLU A 51 -8.89 10.89 -15.01
N GLY A 52 -9.01 9.57 -15.26
CA GLY A 52 -8.53 8.91 -16.49
C GLY A 52 -7.76 7.59 -16.31
N VAL A 53 -7.29 7.25 -15.10
CA VAL A 53 -6.69 5.95 -14.76
C VAL A 53 -7.84 4.98 -14.49
N ALA A 54 -8.23 4.20 -15.49
CA ALA A 54 -9.13 3.06 -15.30
C ALA A 54 -8.40 2.02 -14.44
N GLY A 55 -8.67 2.08 -13.14
CA GLY A 55 -8.11 1.20 -12.13
C GLY A 55 -9.14 0.21 -11.63
N ALA A 56 -8.89 -1.09 -11.78
CA ALA A 56 -9.76 -2.12 -11.23
C ALA A 56 -9.08 -2.78 -10.03
N THR A 57 -9.77 -2.80 -8.88
CA THR A 57 -9.33 -3.52 -7.69
C THR A 57 -10.07 -4.86 -7.61
N HIS A 58 -9.30 -5.93 -7.41
CA HIS A 58 -9.78 -7.29 -7.32
C HIS A 58 -9.27 -7.95 -6.04
N GLN A 59 -10.11 -8.80 -5.43
CA GLN A 59 -9.68 -9.76 -4.42
C GLN A 59 -8.80 -10.82 -5.07
N ALA A 60 -7.66 -11.16 -4.47
CA ALA A 60 -6.77 -12.20 -5.00
C ALA A 60 -7.48 -13.55 -5.13
N ALA A 61 -8.38 -13.88 -4.18
CA ALA A 61 -9.20 -15.08 -4.21
C ALA A 61 -10.10 -15.21 -5.46
N ALA A 62 -10.41 -14.10 -6.15
CA ALA A 62 -11.18 -14.13 -7.39
C ALA A 62 -10.32 -14.38 -8.64
N LEU A 63 -9.02 -14.11 -8.56
CA LEU A 63 -8.09 -14.20 -9.69
C LEU A 63 -7.26 -15.49 -9.68
N PHE A 64 -7.03 -16.05 -8.50
CA PHE A 64 -6.10 -17.16 -8.29
C PHE A 64 -6.78 -18.38 -7.69
N GLN A 65 -6.16 -19.54 -7.89
CA GLN A 65 -6.49 -20.73 -7.11
C GLN A 65 -6.18 -20.50 -5.62
N PRO A 66 -6.96 -21.10 -4.71
CA PRO A 66 -6.80 -20.90 -3.27
C PRO A 66 -5.38 -21.24 -2.81
N GLY A 67 -4.72 -20.31 -2.12
CA GLY A 67 -3.37 -20.52 -1.59
C GLY A 67 -2.24 -20.56 -2.62
N GLU A 68 -2.53 -20.42 -3.92
CA GLU A 68 -1.55 -20.56 -4.99
C GLU A 68 -1.38 -19.26 -5.79
N ALA A 69 -0.27 -19.19 -6.55
CA ALA A 69 -0.01 -18.15 -7.55
C ALA A 69 -0.43 -18.58 -8.97
N VAL A 70 -1.41 -19.49 -9.07
CA VAL A 70 -1.95 -19.99 -10.33
C VAL A 70 -3.22 -19.24 -10.67
N LEU A 71 -3.24 -18.53 -11.80
CA LEU A 71 -4.41 -17.78 -12.27
C LEU A 71 -5.54 -18.73 -12.67
N THR A 72 -6.79 -18.33 -12.42
CA THR A 72 -7.94 -19.02 -13.02
C THR A 72 -7.95 -18.83 -14.54
N PRO A 73 -8.55 -19.74 -15.33
CA PRO A 73 -8.61 -19.59 -16.78
C PRO A 73 -9.28 -18.27 -17.21
N ALA A 74 -10.34 -17.87 -16.51
CA ALA A 74 -11.04 -16.61 -16.76
C ALA A 74 -10.16 -15.38 -16.46
N ALA A 75 -9.44 -15.38 -15.32
CA ALA A 75 -8.52 -14.31 -14.97
C ALA A 75 -7.35 -14.23 -15.97
N SER A 76 -6.81 -15.37 -16.41
CA SER A 76 -5.74 -15.40 -17.41
C SER A 76 -6.17 -14.78 -18.73
N ALA A 77 -7.38 -15.11 -19.23
CA ALA A 77 -7.91 -14.52 -20.46
C ALA A 77 -8.15 -13.01 -20.32
N MET A 78 -8.73 -12.57 -19.19
CA MET A 78 -8.96 -11.15 -18.90
C MET A 78 -7.66 -10.35 -18.86
N LEU A 79 -6.62 -10.86 -18.18
CA LEU A 79 -5.33 -10.20 -18.06
C LEU A 79 -4.57 -10.11 -19.39
N ARG A 80 -4.66 -11.14 -20.25
CA ARG A 80 -4.12 -11.06 -21.62
C ARG A 80 -4.84 -9.98 -22.44
N GLY A 81 -6.17 -9.91 -22.34
CA GLY A 81 -6.96 -8.85 -22.98
C GLY A 81 -6.58 -7.46 -22.49
N LEU A 82 -6.34 -7.32 -21.17
CA LEU A 82 -5.87 -6.08 -20.56
C LEU A 82 -4.48 -5.68 -21.10
N GLY A 83 -3.54 -6.62 -21.19
CA GLY A 83 -2.21 -6.38 -21.77
C GLY A 83 -2.26 -5.96 -23.23
N ALA A 84 -3.09 -6.64 -24.04
CA ALA A 84 -3.30 -6.28 -25.44
C ALA A 84 -3.89 -4.87 -25.59
N ARG A 85 -4.85 -4.50 -24.72
CA ARG A 85 -5.46 -3.17 -24.69
C ARG A 85 -4.45 -2.10 -24.27
N ALA A 86 -3.67 -2.36 -23.23
CA ALA A 86 -2.63 -1.46 -22.74
C ALA A 86 -1.61 -1.16 -23.85
N ARG A 87 -1.16 -2.19 -24.57
CA ARG A 87 -0.29 -2.05 -25.74
C ARG A 87 -0.92 -1.17 -26.83
N ALA A 88 -2.17 -1.45 -27.20
CA ALA A 88 -2.88 -0.70 -28.25
C ALA A 88 -3.02 0.79 -27.89
N ASP A 89 -3.29 1.09 -26.61
CA ASP A 89 -3.44 2.45 -26.10
C ASP A 89 -2.10 3.12 -25.73
N ARG A 90 -0.95 2.44 -25.91
CA ARG A 90 0.39 2.87 -25.46
C ARG A 90 0.41 3.28 -24.00
N LYS A 91 -0.16 2.43 -23.15
CA LYS A 91 -0.22 2.58 -21.69
C LYS A 91 0.61 1.49 -21.02
N ALA A 92 1.21 1.84 -19.90
CA ALA A 92 1.86 0.90 -19.01
C ALA A 92 0.87 0.32 -17.99
N LEU A 93 1.13 -0.90 -17.54
CA LEU A 93 0.33 -1.60 -16.54
C LEU A 93 1.07 -1.57 -15.20
N ARG A 94 0.48 -0.89 -14.22
CA ARG A 94 0.96 -0.90 -12.84
C ARG A 94 0.12 -1.87 -11.99
N ILE A 95 0.79 -2.82 -11.36
CA ILE A 95 0.21 -3.86 -10.52
C ILE A 95 0.55 -3.55 -9.07
N ILE A 96 -0.46 -3.23 -8.26
CA ILE A 96 -0.28 -2.94 -6.83
C ILE A 96 -0.90 -4.09 -6.04
N SER A 97 -0.05 -4.86 -5.35
CA SER A 97 -0.51 -5.93 -4.46
C SER A 97 -0.45 -5.46 -3.01
N GLN A 98 -1.63 -5.26 -2.41
CA GLN A 98 -1.80 -4.89 -1.00
C GLN A 98 -2.26 -6.11 -0.22
N GLY A 99 -1.55 -6.39 0.87
CA GLY A 99 -1.92 -7.47 1.77
C GLY A 99 -1.44 -8.84 1.40
N SER A 100 -1.89 -9.80 2.20
CA SER A 100 -1.55 -11.20 2.06
C SER A 100 -2.69 -12.06 2.58
N ASP A 101 -3.04 -13.11 1.86
CA ASP A 101 -4.01 -14.09 2.31
C ASP A 101 -3.49 -14.90 3.51
N GLY A 102 -4.41 -15.37 4.35
CA GLY A 102 -4.12 -16.02 5.64
C GLY A 102 -3.25 -17.27 5.52
N GLY A 103 -2.21 -17.34 6.35
CA GLY A 103 -1.25 -18.45 6.46
C GLY A 103 -0.29 -18.26 7.64
N ALA A 104 0.30 -19.36 8.13
CA ALA A 104 0.94 -19.45 9.46
C ALA A 104 2.23 -18.62 9.66
N ARG A 105 2.86 -18.08 8.60
CA ARG A 105 4.15 -17.35 8.72
C ARG A 105 4.22 -16.05 7.91
N ARG A 106 4.70 -15.01 8.61
CA ARG A 106 5.83 -14.17 8.16
C ARG A 106 6.04 -13.99 6.64
N PHE A 107 7.00 -14.76 6.19
CA PHE A 107 7.69 -14.66 4.91
C PHE A 107 6.89 -15.35 3.81
N ASP A 108 6.33 -16.53 4.08
CA ASP A 108 5.55 -17.33 3.14
C ASP A 108 4.40 -16.53 2.49
N ARG A 109 3.75 -15.67 3.27
CA ARG A 109 2.64 -14.83 2.78
C ARG A 109 3.10 -13.72 1.82
N TRP A 110 4.31 -13.18 2.04
CA TRP A 110 4.87 -12.14 1.19
C TRP A 110 5.37 -12.76 -0.11
N GLU A 111 5.99 -13.93 -0.03
CA GLU A 111 6.39 -14.70 -1.21
C GLU A 111 5.19 -15.06 -2.08
N LEU A 112 4.08 -15.51 -1.47
CA LEU A 112 2.85 -15.79 -2.21
C LEU A 112 2.29 -14.54 -2.90
N ALA A 113 2.25 -13.41 -2.17
CA ALA A 113 1.78 -12.14 -2.73
C ALA A 113 2.65 -11.67 -3.91
N ALA A 114 3.98 -11.81 -3.79
CA ALA A 114 4.94 -11.48 -4.84
C ALA A 114 4.80 -12.41 -6.05
N ALA A 115 4.66 -13.72 -5.82
CA ALA A 115 4.45 -14.71 -6.87
C ALA A 115 3.17 -14.43 -7.68
N ARG A 116 2.09 -14.03 -6.99
CA ARG A 116 0.82 -13.61 -7.63
C ARG A 116 0.98 -12.35 -8.47
N ALA A 117 1.63 -11.32 -7.93
CA ALA A 117 1.89 -10.10 -8.70
C ALA A 117 2.71 -10.39 -9.97
N ALA A 118 3.74 -11.25 -9.87
CA ALA A 118 4.52 -11.69 -11.01
C ALA A 118 3.71 -12.51 -12.02
N ALA A 119 2.79 -13.37 -11.55
CA ALA A 119 1.90 -14.14 -12.43
C ALA A 119 0.98 -13.24 -13.28
N ILE A 120 0.50 -12.13 -12.69
CA ILE A 120 -0.29 -11.13 -13.42
C ILE A 120 0.55 -10.44 -14.50
N GLY A 121 1.77 -10.00 -14.14
CA GLY A 121 2.68 -9.38 -15.11
C GLY A 121 2.97 -10.30 -16.29
N ARG A 122 3.26 -11.58 -16.03
CA ARG A 122 3.46 -12.58 -17.09
C ARG A 122 2.20 -12.78 -17.95
N ALA A 123 1.01 -12.79 -17.36
CA ALA A 123 -0.23 -12.93 -18.11
C ALA A 123 -0.52 -11.71 -19.00
N ALA A 124 -0.23 -10.50 -18.53
CA ALA A 124 -0.33 -9.28 -19.32
C ALA A 124 0.71 -9.24 -20.45
N SER A 125 1.94 -9.66 -20.18
CA SER A 125 3.01 -9.80 -21.18
C SER A 125 2.65 -10.83 -22.26
N ALA A 126 1.99 -11.94 -21.90
CA ALA A 126 1.44 -12.90 -22.86
C ALA A 126 0.34 -12.29 -23.77
N GLY A 127 -0.25 -11.16 -23.38
CA GLY A 127 -1.14 -10.33 -24.22
C GLY A 127 -0.39 -9.39 -25.17
N GLY A 128 0.95 -9.35 -25.11
CA GLY A 128 1.82 -8.54 -25.96
C GLY A 128 2.27 -7.20 -25.36
N LEU A 129 2.00 -6.94 -24.07
CA LEU A 129 2.55 -5.78 -23.37
C LEU A 129 4.04 -6.00 -23.10
N ALA A 130 4.91 -5.02 -23.36
CA ALA A 130 6.34 -5.17 -23.12
C ALA A 130 6.62 -5.25 -21.62
N GLU A 131 7.60 -6.05 -21.20
CA GLU A 131 7.96 -6.17 -19.77
C GLU A 131 8.40 -4.84 -19.15
N GLY A 132 9.01 -3.96 -19.93
CA GLY A 132 9.37 -2.60 -19.51
C GLY A 132 8.16 -1.69 -19.21
N ASP A 133 6.99 -2.02 -19.76
CA ASP A 133 5.73 -1.30 -19.52
C ASP A 133 4.94 -1.90 -18.35
N ILE A 134 5.53 -2.85 -17.60
CA ILE A 134 4.88 -3.51 -16.47
C ILE A 134 5.62 -3.13 -15.19
N GLU A 135 4.92 -2.45 -14.30
CA GLU A 135 5.44 -2.07 -13.00
C GLU A 135 4.76 -2.86 -11.89
N ILE A 136 5.53 -3.49 -11.01
CA ILE A 136 5.02 -4.23 -9.85
C ILE A 136 5.38 -3.49 -8.56
N ALA A 137 4.36 -3.17 -7.75
CA ALA A 137 4.52 -2.54 -6.46
C ALA A 137 3.89 -3.40 -5.34
N LEU A 138 4.72 -3.80 -4.37
CA LEU A 138 4.30 -4.46 -3.14
C LEU A 138 4.53 -3.53 -1.94
N PRO A 139 3.60 -2.61 -1.63
CA PRO A 139 3.71 -1.78 -0.44
C PRO A 139 3.74 -2.66 0.82
N THR A 140 4.79 -2.51 1.62
CA THR A 140 5.00 -3.25 2.88
C THR A 140 4.26 -2.65 4.08
N THR A 141 3.41 -1.63 3.85
CA THR A 141 2.62 -0.97 4.89
C THR A 141 1.85 -2.02 5.67
N GLN A 142 2.04 -2.01 7.00
CA GLN A 142 1.44 -2.94 7.96
C GLN A 142 -0.07 -3.04 7.73
N GLU A 143 -0.50 -4.06 7.02
CA GLU A 143 -1.92 -4.33 6.90
C GLU A 143 -2.46 -4.91 8.20
N ARG A 144 -3.63 -4.41 8.60
CA ARG A 144 -4.53 -5.10 9.51
C ARG A 144 -4.75 -6.52 8.99
N ALA A 145 -4.12 -7.48 9.65
CA ALA A 145 -4.34 -8.90 9.42
C ALA A 145 -5.84 -9.18 9.35
N GLY A 146 -6.32 -9.76 8.25
CA GLY A 146 -7.67 -10.30 8.15
C GLY A 146 -8.55 -9.85 6.96
N LYS A 147 -8.10 -8.93 6.09
CA LYS A 147 -8.92 -8.49 4.92
C LYS A 147 -8.56 -9.17 3.58
N GLY A 148 -7.62 -10.11 3.57
CA GLY A 148 -7.15 -10.80 2.37
C GLY A 148 -6.26 -9.91 1.48
N GLN A 149 -5.69 -10.49 0.44
CA GLN A 149 -4.87 -9.78 -0.54
C GLN A 149 -5.76 -9.08 -1.58
N ASN A 150 -5.59 -7.77 -1.71
CA ASN A 150 -6.22 -6.96 -2.75
C ASN A 150 -5.19 -6.58 -3.82
N ILE A 151 -5.59 -6.72 -5.08
CA ILE A 151 -4.73 -6.44 -6.23
C ILE A 151 -5.39 -5.35 -7.06
N THR A 152 -4.69 -4.23 -7.22
CA THR A 152 -5.15 -3.11 -8.05
C THR A 152 -4.35 -3.08 -9.34
N LEU A 153 -5.07 -3.09 -10.46
CA LEU A 153 -4.51 -3.01 -11.81
C LEU A 153 -4.79 -1.61 -12.35
N LEU A 154 -3.75 -0.84 -12.61
CA LEU A 154 -3.84 0.53 -13.10
C LEU A 154 -3.22 0.64 -14.49
N LEU A 155 -3.96 1.18 -15.45
CA LEU A 155 -3.40 1.59 -16.74
C LEU A 155 -2.93 3.03 -16.65
N VAL A 156 -1.62 3.23 -16.67
CA VAL A 156 -0.97 4.55 -16.62
C VAL A 156 -0.43 4.92 -18.00
N PRO A 157 -0.32 6.21 -18.35
CA PRO A 157 0.36 6.61 -19.59
C PRO A 157 1.77 6.02 -19.62
N ALA A 158 2.19 5.44 -20.75
CA ALA A 158 3.59 5.05 -20.91
C ALA A 158 4.47 6.31 -20.88
N GLY A 159 5.55 6.25 -20.10
CA GLY A 159 6.54 7.32 -19.97
C GLY A 159 7.51 7.37 -21.14
#